data_AF-A0A7X6A618-F1
#
_entry.id   AF-A0A7X6A618-F1
#
_cell.length_a   1.000
_cell.length_b   1.000
_cell.length_c   1.000
_cell.angle_alpha   90.00
_cell.angle_beta   90.00
_cell.angle_gamma   90.00
#
_symmetry.space_group_name_H-M   'P 1'
#
loop_
_entity.id
_entity.type
_entity.pdbx_description
1 polymer ?
#
loop_
_entity_poly.entity_id
_entity_poly.type
_entity_poly.pdbx_seq_one_letter_code
_entity_poly.pdbx_strand_id
1 'polypeptide(L)'
;MAGDTETGMAWLAYALMTVVAWGLYGVFLHTGATGMGDPQNGRYKAFLFVGIAYFITAVVAPLAVLKFNGATWDFTAKGATWSLIAGTVGAAGAFGVLLAFGAKGSPTVVMSIIFAGAPIVNAVTAMIVHPPKGGIAAVRWPFFLGILLAALGGFLVTKFKPDPAGPPKPAAVQSVQARPAPSPEKG
;
A
#
# COMPACT_ATOMS: atom_id res chain seq x y z
N MET A 1 -23.13 -19.73 -26.36
CA MET A 1 -21.68 -19.59 -26.58
C MET A 1 -21.30 -18.11 -26.48
N ALA A 2 -21.28 -17.55 -25.27
CA ALA A 2 -20.92 -16.15 -25.00
C ALA A 2 -20.45 -15.98 -23.54
N GLY A 3 -19.69 -16.96 -23.03
CA GLY A 3 -19.30 -17.03 -21.60
C GLY A 3 -17.80 -17.18 -21.34
N ASP A 4 -16.98 -17.36 -22.39
CA ASP A 4 -15.58 -17.79 -22.20
C ASP A 4 -14.56 -16.64 -22.29
N THR A 5 -14.99 -15.42 -22.66
CA THR A 5 -14.10 -14.28 -22.86
C THR A 5 -13.96 -13.38 -21.62
N GLU A 6 -15.00 -13.28 -20.77
CA GLU A 6 -14.93 -12.48 -19.52
C GLU A 6 -14.11 -13.15 -18.42
N THR A 7 -14.18 -14.47 -18.29
CA THR A 7 -13.43 -15.24 -17.29
C THR A 7 -11.91 -15.24 -17.54
N GLY A 8 -11.48 -15.10 -18.80
CA GLY A 8 -10.06 -15.15 -19.19
C GLY A 8 -9.22 -13.98 -18.67
N MET A 9 -9.83 -12.82 -18.36
CA MET A 9 -9.11 -11.61 -17.92
C MET A 9 -9.50 -11.13 -16.52
N ALA A 10 -10.37 -11.84 -15.81
CA ALA A 10 -10.76 -11.47 -14.44
C ALA A 10 -9.55 -11.36 -13.49
N TRP A 11 -8.50 -12.17 -13.71
CA TRP A 11 -7.25 -12.09 -12.95
C TRP A 11 -6.59 -10.71 -13.04
N LEU A 12 -6.70 -10.03 -14.20
CA LEU A 12 -6.14 -8.69 -14.39
C LEU A 12 -6.92 -7.67 -13.59
N ALA A 13 -8.26 -7.77 -13.59
CA ALA A 13 -9.11 -6.93 -12.76
C ALA A 13 -8.79 -7.09 -11.26
N TYR A 14 -8.61 -8.33 -10.79
CA TYR A 14 -8.21 -8.59 -9.40
C TYR A 14 -6.79 -8.10 -9.07
N ALA A 15 -5.85 -8.20 -10.02
CA ALA A 15 -4.53 -7.63 -9.87
C ALA A 15 -4.57 -6.09 -9.76
N LEU A 16 -5.35 -5.42 -10.63
CA LEU A 16 -5.52 -3.96 -10.58
C LEU A 16 -6.26 -3.51 -9.31
N MET A 17 -7.26 -4.27 -8.86
CA MET A 17 -7.90 -4.05 -7.56
C MET A 17 -6.88 -4.11 -6.42
N THR A 18 -5.94 -5.06 -6.48
CA THR A 18 -4.85 -5.17 -5.51
C THR A 18 -3.96 -3.95 -5.57
N VAL A 19 -3.60 -3.44 -6.76
CA VAL A 19 -2.83 -2.19 -6.93
C VAL A 19 -3.54 -1.01 -6.28
N VAL A 20 -4.85 -0.88 -6.48
CA VAL A 20 -5.64 0.20 -5.86
C VAL A 20 -5.66 0.07 -4.34
N ALA A 21 -6.01 -1.11 -3.81
CA ALA A 21 -6.10 -1.34 -2.38
C ALA A 21 -4.77 -1.07 -1.66
N TRP A 22 -3.68 -1.61 -2.20
CA TRP A 22 -2.34 -1.43 -1.65
C TRP A 22 -1.77 -0.02 -1.89
N GLY A 23 -2.11 0.64 -3.00
CA GLY A 23 -1.76 2.03 -3.24
C GLY A 23 -2.39 2.99 -2.21
N LEU A 24 -3.67 2.77 -1.88
CA LEU A 24 -4.39 3.55 -0.87
C LEU A 24 -3.94 3.23 0.56
N TYR A 25 -3.54 1.98 0.82
CA TYR A 25 -3.16 1.48 2.15
C TYR A 25 -2.19 2.40 2.89
N GLY A 26 -1.12 2.85 2.24
CA GLY A 26 -0.11 3.69 2.90
C GLY A 26 -0.67 5.02 3.41
N VAL A 27 -1.49 5.68 2.61
CA VAL A 27 -2.16 6.94 2.99
C VAL A 27 -3.15 6.68 4.11
N PHE A 28 -4.01 5.66 3.97
CA PHE A 28 -5.04 5.37 4.96
C PHE A 28 -4.46 4.92 6.30
N LEU A 29 -3.39 4.11 6.29
CA LEU A 29 -2.71 3.70 7.52
C LEU A 29 -2.02 4.87 8.20
N HIS A 30 -1.35 5.75 7.45
CA HIS A 30 -0.72 6.94 8.02
C HIS A 30 -1.76 7.90 8.63
N THR A 31 -2.87 8.12 7.94
CA THR A 31 -4.00 8.92 8.43
C THR A 31 -4.62 8.28 9.67
N GLY A 32 -4.87 6.98 9.66
CA GLY A 32 -5.40 6.24 10.81
C GLY A 32 -4.45 6.33 12.01
N ALA A 33 -3.15 6.10 11.82
CA ALA A 33 -2.15 6.19 12.88
C ALA A 33 -2.04 7.59 13.49
N THR A 34 -2.14 8.64 12.68
CA THR A 34 -2.12 10.04 13.14
C THR A 34 -3.43 10.40 13.86
N GLY A 35 -4.56 9.93 13.33
CA GLY A 35 -5.90 10.13 13.89
C GLY A 35 -6.13 9.44 15.24
N MET A 36 -5.29 8.46 15.61
CA MET A 36 -5.35 7.85 16.95
C MET A 36 -5.03 8.84 18.09
N GLY A 37 -4.46 10.01 17.78
CA GLY A 37 -4.17 11.05 18.79
C GLY A 37 -3.13 10.65 19.84
N ASP A 38 -2.40 9.55 19.61
CA ASP A 38 -1.39 8.99 20.50
C ASP A 38 -0.03 8.99 19.80
N PRO A 39 0.86 9.95 20.09
CA PRO A 39 2.15 10.08 19.40
C PRO A 39 3.08 8.87 19.57
N GLN A 40 2.93 8.10 20.65
CA GLN A 40 3.80 6.97 20.95
C GLN A 40 3.23 5.66 20.41
N ASN A 41 1.94 5.40 20.64
CA ASN A 41 1.31 4.10 20.36
C ASN A 41 0.30 4.13 19.21
N GLY A 42 -0.03 5.30 18.64
CA GLY A 42 -1.06 5.44 17.62
C GLY A 42 -0.85 4.55 16.40
N ARG A 43 0.40 4.31 16.01
CA ARG A 43 0.75 3.42 14.89
C ARG A 43 0.37 1.97 15.18
N TYR A 44 0.72 1.46 16.36
CA TYR A 44 0.38 0.09 16.76
C TYR A 44 -1.13 -0.08 16.97
N LYS A 45 -1.80 0.92 17.54
CA LYS A 45 -3.27 0.95 17.64
C LYS A 45 -3.91 0.88 16.25
N ALA A 46 -3.46 1.66 15.28
CA ALA A 46 -3.97 1.59 13.90
C ALA A 46 -3.69 0.22 13.26
N PHE A 47 -2.49 -0.33 13.45
CA PHE A 47 -2.14 -1.65 12.91
C PHE A 47 -2.91 -2.80 13.56
N LEU A 48 -3.35 -2.67 14.81
CA LEU A 48 -4.26 -3.63 15.43
C LEU A 48 -5.57 -3.74 14.62
N PHE A 49 -6.13 -2.62 14.16
CA PHE A 49 -7.31 -2.63 13.29
C PHE A 49 -7.02 -3.22 11.91
N VAL A 50 -5.81 -3.05 11.37
CA VAL A 50 -5.36 -3.79 10.17
C VAL A 50 -5.35 -5.29 10.43
N GLY A 51 -4.87 -5.72 11.60
CA GLY A 51 -4.90 -7.13 12.02
C GLY A 51 -6.32 -7.70 12.10
N ILE A 52 -7.28 -6.93 12.62
CA ILE A 52 -8.71 -7.32 12.62
C ILE A 52 -9.22 -7.48 11.19
N ALA A 53 -8.89 -6.55 10.29
CA ALA A 53 -9.27 -6.67 8.88
C ALA A 53 -8.64 -7.91 8.22
N TYR A 54 -7.39 -8.24 8.52
CA TYR A 54 -6.74 -9.47 8.06
C TYR A 54 -7.42 -10.72 8.60
N PHE A 55 -7.84 -10.75 9.87
CA PHE A 55 -8.61 -11.87 10.39
C PHE A 55 -9.93 -12.06 9.62
N ILE A 56 -10.67 -10.98 9.37
CA ILE A 56 -11.94 -11.05 8.61
C ILE A 56 -11.69 -11.57 7.19
N THR A 57 -10.69 -11.02 6.49
CA THR A 57 -10.44 -11.31 5.08
C THR A 57 -9.65 -12.58 4.81
N ALA A 58 -8.76 -12.98 5.70
CA ALA A 58 -7.88 -14.15 5.53
C ALA A 58 -8.33 -15.38 6.33
N VAL A 59 -9.27 -15.23 7.28
CA VAL A 59 -9.83 -16.35 8.04
C VAL A 59 -11.33 -16.48 7.80
N VAL A 60 -12.12 -15.46 8.14
CA VAL A 60 -13.59 -15.56 8.08
C VAL A 60 -14.09 -15.73 6.64
N ALA A 61 -13.61 -14.91 5.70
CA ALA A 61 -14.04 -14.98 4.32
C ALA A 61 -13.68 -16.32 3.64
N PRO A 62 -12.43 -16.86 3.73
CA PRO A 62 -12.11 -18.17 3.19
C PRO A 62 -12.91 -19.30 3.83
N LEU A 63 -13.16 -19.27 5.15
CA LEU A 63 -14.01 -20.27 5.81
C LEU A 63 -15.42 -20.28 5.24
N ALA A 64 -16.02 -19.11 5.02
CA ALA A 64 -17.33 -18.99 4.39
C ALA A 64 -17.32 -19.54 2.95
N VAL A 65 -16.33 -19.16 2.14
CA VAL A 65 -16.20 -19.62 0.75
C VAL A 65 -16.02 -21.14 0.68
N LEU A 66 -15.13 -21.72 1.50
CA LEU A 66 -14.93 -23.17 1.56
C LEU A 66 -16.20 -23.90 1.96
N LYS A 67 -16.95 -23.35 2.93
CA LYS A 67 -18.24 -23.91 3.36
C LYS A 67 -19.28 -23.88 2.24
N PHE A 68 -19.44 -22.75 1.55
CA PHE A 68 -20.40 -22.60 0.46
C PHE A 68 -20.04 -23.40 -0.79
N ASN A 69 -18.75 -23.61 -1.04
CA ASN A 69 -18.26 -24.43 -2.13
C ASN A 69 -18.34 -25.94 -1.83
N GLY A 70 -18.72 -26.35 -0.62
CA GLY A 70 -18.76 -27.75 -0.22
C GLY A 70 -17.37 -28.42 -0.21
N ALA A 71 -16.32 -27.65 0.08
CA ALA A 71 -14.94 -28.13 0.04
C ALA A 71 -14.67 -29.25 1.05
N THR A 72 -13.73 -30.14 0.71
CA THR A 72 -13.15 -31.06 1.69
C THR A 72 -12.29 -30.28 2.68
N TRP A 73 -12.23 -30.76 3.93
CA TRP A 73 -11.42 -30.16 5.00
C TRP A 73 -10.04 -30.81 5.13
N ASP A 74 -9.64 -31.56 4.10
CA ASP A 74 -8.35 -32.24 4.03
C ASP A 74 -7.30 -31.29 3.46
N PHE A 75 -6.43 -30.77 4.32
CA PHE A 75 -5.34 -29.89 3.92
C PHE A 75 -4.04 -30.68 3.81
N THR A 76 -3.34 -30.53 2.67
CA THR A 76 -1.99 -31.10 2.55
C THR A 76 -1.01 -30.31 3.43
N ALA A 77 -0.15 -31.01 4.19
CA ALA A 77 0.83 -30.38 5.06
C ALA A 77 1.74 -29.39 4.29
N LYS A 78 2.21 -29.79 3.11
CA LYS A 78 3.03 -28.94 2.23
C LYS A 78 2.29 -27.66 1.81
N GLY A 79 1.02 -27.76 1.40
CA GLY A 79 0.22 -26.62 1.00
C GLY A 79 -0.05 -25.66 2.17
N ALA A 80 -0.38 -26.21 3.34
CA ALA A 80 -0.59 -25.44 4.56
C ALA A 80 0.68 -24.69 4.99
N THR A 81 1.84 -25.36 5.00
CA THR A 81 3.12 -24.74 5.37
C THR A 81 3.50 -23.58 4.44
N TRP A 82 3.43 -23.78 3.12
CA TRP A 82 3.76 -22.71 2.17
C TRP A 82 2.78 -21.54 2.24
N SER A 83 1.49 -21.81 2.48
CA SER A 83 0.48 -20.77 2.65
C SER A 83 0.73 -19.96 3.94
N LEU A 84 1.12 -20.63 5.03
CA LEU A 84 1.47 -19.96 6.28
C LEU A 84 2.74 -19.10 6.13
N ILE A 85 3.76 -19.60 5.43
CA ILE A 85 4.96 -18.83 5.10
C ILE A 85 4.57 -17.59 4.29
N ALA A 86 3.77 -17.76 3.22
CA ALA A 86 3.32 -16.65 2.38
C ALA A 86 2.55 -15.59 3.20
N GLY A 87 1.61 -16.01 4.05
CA GLY A 87 0.90 -15.11 4.96
C GLY A 87 1.82 -14.38 5.93
N THR A 88 2.84 -15.07 6.46
CA THR A 88 3.84 -14.49 7.37
C THR A 88 4.68 -13.43 6.66
N VAL A 89 5.16 -13.70 5.43
CA VAL A 89 5.91 -12.71 4.65
C VAL A 89 5.05 -11.48 4.35
N GLY A 90 3.78 -11.66 3.98
CA GLY A 90 2.84 -10.56 3.77
C GLY A 90 2.60 -9.71 5.02
N ALA A 91 2.36 -10.35 6.16
CA ALA A 91 2.16 -9.66 7.44
C ALA A 91 3.43 -8.92 7.90
N ALA A 92 4.60 -9.54 7.74
CA ALA A 92 5.89 -8.90 8.01
C ALA A 92 6.12 -7.67 7.13
N GLY A 93 5.77 -7.74 5.84
CA GLY A 93 5.82 -6.60 4.93
C GLY A 93 4.91 -5.44 5.38
N ALA A 94 3.66 -5.75 5.76
CA ALA A 94 2.71 -4.76 6.26
C ALA A 94 3.19 -4.11 7.57
N PHE A 95 3.81 -4.89 8.47
CA PHE A 95 4.45 -4.37 9.69
C PHE A 95 5.66 -3.49 9.36
N GLY A 96 6.44 -3.84 8.33
CA GLY A 96 7.52 -3.01 7.80
C GLY A 96 7.05 -1.62 7.36
N VAL A 97 5.87 -1.51 6.75
CA VAL A 97 5.25 -0.20 6.41
C VAL A 97 5.02 0.64 7.66
N LEU A 98 4.48 0.03 8.72
CA LEU A 98 4.30 0.72 10.01
C LEU A 98 5.63 1.23 10.57
N LEU A 99 6.68 0.39 10.55
CA LEU A 99 8.00 0.77 11.03
C LEU A 99 8.60 1.89 10.19
N ALA A 100 8.43 1.86 8.87
CA ALA A 100 8.89 2.91 7.96
C ALA A 100 8.21 4.25 8.23
N PHE A 101 6.90 4.28 8.45
CA PHE A 101 6.19 5.49 8.89
C PHE A 101 6.68 5.95 10.26
N GLY A 102 6.99 5.01 11.14
CA GLY A 102 7.57 5.32 12.44
C GLY A 102 8.96 5.94 12.38
N ALA A 103 9.73 5.59 11.35
CA ALA A 103 11.03 6.17 11.01
C ALA A 103 10.91 7.47 10.16
N LYS A 104 9.74 8.12 10.16
CA LYS A 104 9.44 9.38 9.43
C LYS A 104 9.38 9.24 7.90
N GLY A 105 9.23 8.03 7.38
CA GLY A 105 8.92 7.82 5.97
C GLY A 105 7.55 8.38 5.59
N SER A 106 7.47 9.20 4.55
CA SER A 106 6.18 9.68 4.02
C SER A 106 5.49 8.59 3.20
N PRO A 107 4.13 8.49 3.21
CA PRO A 107 3.39 7.52 2.41
C PRO A 107 3.83 7.45 0.95
N THR A 108 3.93 8.60 0.25
CA THR A 108 4.34 8.63 -1.17
C THR A 108 5.68 7.94 -1.42
N VAL A 109 6.69 8.21 -0.58
CA VAL A 109 8.03 7.62 -0.73
C VAL A 109 8.01 6.13 -0.40
N VAL A 110 7.50 5.78 0.77
CA VAL A 110 7.54 4.40 1.28
C VAL A 110 6.80 3.48 0.32
N MET A 111 5.60 3.88 -0.12
CA MET A 111 4.79 3.09 -1.04
C MET A 111 5.46 2.98 -2.42
N SER A 112 6.08 4.05 -2.92
CA SER A 112 6.80 4.01 -4.21
C SER A 112 7.98 3.06 -4.20
N ILE A 113 8.79 3.07 -3.13
CA ILE A 113 9.91 2.14 -2.97
C ILE A 113 9.40 0.70 -2.94
N ILE A 114 8.34 0.42 -2.17
CA ILE A 114 7.78 -0.91 -2.03
C ILE A 114 7.22 -1.43 -3.36
N PHE A 115 6.38 -0.66 -4.06
CA PHE A 115 5.74 -1.12 -5.29
C PHE A 115 6.68 -1.14 -6.50
N ALA A 116 7.74 -0.32 -6.50
CA ALA A 116 8.80 -0.45 -7.50
C ALA A 116 9.72 -1.65 -7.19
N GLY A 117 10.00 -1.92 -5.92
CA GLY A 117 10.91 -2.99 -5.50
C GLY A 117 10.30 -4.39 -5.50
N ALA A 118 9.02 -4.53 -5.16
CA ALA A 118 8.35 -5.83 -5.07
C ALA A 118 8.40 -6.65 -6.37
N PRO A 119 8.15 -6.07 -7.57
CA PRO A 119 8.34 -6.79 -8.84
C PRO A 119 9.77 -7.29 -9.05
N ILE A 120 10.77 -6.54 -8.59
CA ILE A 120 12.20 -6.89 -8.73
C ILE A 120 12.51 -8.10 -7.84
N VAL A 121 12.10 -8.06 -6.57
CA VAL A 121 12.27 -9.18 -5.64
C VAL A 121 11.56 -10.42 -6.19
N ASN A 122 10.31 -10.27 -6.64
CA ASN A 122 9.56 -11.37 -7.24
C ASN A 122 10.25 -11.95 -8.48
N ALA A 123 10.76 -11.11 -9.38
CA ALA A 123 11.50 -11.55 -10.56
C ALA A 123 12.74 -12.36 -10.20
N VAL A 124 13.54 -11.88 -9.25
CA VAL A 124 14.75 -12.58 -8.78
C VAL A 124 14.39 -13.90 -8.10
N THR A 125 13.43 -13.89 -7.17
CA THR A 125 12.96 -15.11 -6.50
C THR A 125 12.41 -16.11 -7.49
N ALA A 126 11.61 -15.68 -8.47
CA ALA A 126 11.07 -16.56 -9.50
C ALA A 126 12.19 -17.17 -10.35
N MET A 127 13.22 -16.41 -10.75
CA MET A 127 14.36 -16.95 -11.50
C MET A 127 15.20 -17.94 -10.67
N ILE A 128 15.26 -17.80 -9.34
CA ILE A 128 15.98 -18.73 -8.46
C ILE A 128 15.17 -20.02 -8.24
N VAL A 129 13.89 -19.88 -7.90
CA VAL A 129 13.01 -21.00 -7.55
C VAL A 129 12.57 -21.78 -8.79
N HIS A 130 12.41 -21.08 -9.92
CA HIS A 130 12.05 -21.64 -11.22
C HIS A 130 13.04 -21.16 -12.31
N PRO A 131 14.25 -21.76 -12.35
CA PRO A 131 15.29 -21.35 -13.31
C PRO A 131 14.79 -21.35 -14.76
N PRO A 132 15.12 -20.30 -15.56
CA PRO A 132 14.70 -20.23 -16.95
C PRO A 132 15.22 -21.42 -17.76
N LYS A 133 14.37 -21.99 -18.60
CA LYS A 133 14.79 -23.01 -19.58
C LYS A 133 15.82 -22.39 -20.52
N GLY A 134 17.04 -22.93 -20.54
CA GLY A 134 18.16 -22.38 -21.31
C GLY A 134 19.04 -21.36 -20.57
N GLY A 135 18.82 -21.17 -19.26
CA GLY A 135 19.62 -20.27 -18.43
C GLY A 135 19.25 -18.79 -18.57
N ILE A 136 19.95 -17.92 -17.83
CA ILE A 136 19.65 -16.49 -17.77
C ILE A 136 19.79 -15.81 -19.15
N ALA A 137 20.71 -16.27 -19.99
CA ALA A 137 20.90 -15.75 -21.35
C ALA A 137 19.71 -16.00 -22.28
N ALA A 138 18.84 -16.98 -21.97
CA ALA A 138 17.63 -17.25 -22.73
C ALA A 138 16.46 -16.33 -22.33
N VAL A 139 16.58 -15.59 -21.23
CA VAL A 139 15.55 -14.62 -20.81
C VAL A 139 15.57 -13.43 -21.77
N ARG A 140 14.40 -13.10 -22.32
CA ARG A 140 14.27 -12.01 -23.28
C ARG A 140 14.69 -10.70 -22.62
N TRP A 141 15.60 -9.96 -23.27
CA TRP A 141 16.14 -8.69 -22.76
C TRP A 141 15.09 -7.66 -22.27
N PRO A 142 13.87 -7.53 -22.86
CA PRO A 142 12.88 -6.57 -22.37
C PRO A 142 12.41 -6.83 -20.94
N PHE A 143 12.53 -8.07 -20.45
CA PHE A 143 12.25 -8.40 -19.06
C PHE A 143 13.18 -7.63 -18.10
N PHE A 144 14.48 -7.65 -18.38
CA PHE A 144 15.47 -6.90 -17.59
C PHE A 144 15.30 -5.40 -17.74
N LEU A 145 14.94 -4.91 -18.93
CA LEU A 145 14.58 -3.51 -19.11
C LEU A 145 13.38 -3.13 -18.25
N GLY A 146 12.33 -3.96 -18.19
CA GLY A 146 11.17 -3.72 -17.34
C GLY A 146 11.53 -3.60 -15.86
N ILE A 147 12.41 -4.47 -15.36
CA ILE A 147 12.96 -4.39 -14.00
C ILE A 147 13.70 -3.07 -13.77
N LEU A 148 14.56 -2.67 -14.71
CA LEU A 148 15.29 -1.41 -14.63
C LEU A 148 14.34 -0.20 -14.63
N LEU A 149 13.33 -0.21 -15.50
CA LEU A 149 12.33 0.86 -15.57
C LEU A 149 11.48 0.94 -14.31
N ALA A 150 11.14 -0.18 -13.68
CA ALA A 150 10.47 -0.18 -12.38
C ALA A 150 11.33 0.48 -11.30
N ALA A 151 12.61 0.10 -11.23
CA ALA A 151 13.57 0.71 -10.29
C ALA A 151 13.73 2.22 -10.52
N LEU A 152 13.90 2.63 -11.79
CA LEU A 152 14.01 4.04 -12.16
C LEU A 152 12.73 4.82 -11.85
N GLY A 153 11.55 4.26 -12.16
CA GLY A 153 10.26 4.87 -11.82
C GLY A 153 10.12 5.10 -10.31
N GLY A 154 10.41 4.08 -9.50
CA GLY A 154 10.41 4.19 -8.04
C GLY A 154 11.40 5.24 -7.52
N PHE A 155 12.59 5.29 -8.10
CA PHE A 155 13.60 6.31 -7.77
C PHE A 155 13.11 7.72 -8.10
N LEU A 156 12.57 7.95 -9.29
CA LEU A 156 12.09 9.25 -9.74
C LEU A 156 10.96 9.76 -8.83
N VAL A 157 9.95 8.93 -8.53
CA VAL A 157 8.85 9.32 -7.64
C VAL A 157 9.35 9.63 -6.23
N THR A 158 10.32 8.86 -5.74
CA THR A 158 10.92 9.08 -4.42
C THR A 158 11.73 10.37 -4.37
N LYS A 159 12.56 10.62 -5.40
CA LYS A 159 13.50 11.74 -5.46
C LYS A 159 12.80 13.07 -5.72
N PHE A 160 11.79 13.07 -6.58
CA PHE A 160 11.07 14.26 -7.03
C PHE A 160 9.68 14.40 -6.39
N LYS A 161 9.45 13.77 -5.24
CA LYS A 161 8.21 13.96 -4.48
C LYS A 161 8.00 15.45 -4.18
N PRO A 162 6.77 15.98 -4.28
CA PRO A 162 6.50 17.35 -3.88
C PRO A 162 6.73 17.52 -2.37
N ASP A 163 7.24 18.68 -1.98
CA ASP A 163 7.31 19.04 -0.57
C ASP A 163 5.89 19.19 0.00
N PRO A 164 5.67 18.86 1.29
CA PRO A 164 4.41 19.13 1.94
C PRO A 164 4.06 20.61 1.76
N ALA A 165 2.82 20.92 1.39
CA ALA A 165 2.37 22.30 1.35
C ALA A 165 2.70 22.93 2.71
N GLY A 166 3.48 24.01 2.69
CA GLY A 166 3.85 24.73 3.91
C GLY A 166 2.60 25.18 4.67
N PRO A 167 2.73 25.54 5.96
CA PRO A 167 1.61 26.06 6.73
C PRO A 167 0.90 27.16 5.93
N PRO A 168 -0.45 27.23 5.95
CA PRO A 168 -1.17 28.32 5.31
C PRO A 168 -0.52 29.63 5.76
N LYS A 169 -0.04 30.44 4.81
CA LYS A 169 0.49 31.77 5.12
C LYS A 169 -0.59 32.47 5.94
N PRO A 170 -0.28 32.96 7.17
CA PRO A 170 -1.27 33.65 7.98
C PRO A 170 -1.95 34.69 7.09
N ALA A 171 -3.26 34.55 6.89
CA ALA A 171 -4.03 35.56 6.21
C ALA A 171 -3.76 36.85 6.97
N ALA A 172 -3.12 37.82 6.32
CA ALA A 172 -2.89 39.12 6.91
C ALA A 172 -4.27 39.63 7.33
N VAL A 173 -4.51 39.68 8.64
CA VAL A 173 -5.66 40.35 9.20
C VAL A 173 -5.51 41.79 8.73
N GLN A 174 -6.25 42.17 7.70
CA GLN A 174 -6.41 43.57 7.36
C GLN A 174 -6.99 44.20 8.62
N SER A 175 -6.16 44.95 9.34
CA SER A 175 -6.60 45.82 10.41
C SER A 175 -7.68 46.71 9.81
N VAL A 176 -8.94 46.42 10.15
CA VAL A 176 -10.03 47.36 9.95
C VAL A 176 -9.65 48.57 10.79
N GLN A 177 -9.01 49.55 10.14
CA GLN A 177 -8.66 50.82 10.72
C GLN A 177 -9.97 51.46 11.17
N ALA A 178 -10.15 51.54 12.48
CA ALA A 178 -11.34 52.10 13.11
C ALA A 178 -11.60 53.49 12.53
N ARG A 179 -12.78 53.67 11.94
CA ARG A 179 -13.29 54.98 11.52
C ARG A 179 -13.45 55.82 12.78
N PRO A 180 -12.84 57.02 12.89
CA PRO A 180 -13.09 57.90 14.03
C PRO A 180 -14.57 58.27 14.07
N ALA A 181 -15.19 58.17 15.25
CA ALA A 181 -16.57 58.60 15.47
C ALA A 181 -16.70 60.12 15.23
N PRO A 182 -17.80 60.61 14.64
CA PRO A 182 -18.03 62.05 14.51
C PRO A 182 -18.23 62.68 15.89
N SER A 183 -17.58 63.82 16.08
CA SER A 183 -17.59 64.62 17.32
C SER A 183 -19.01 65.10 17.66
N PRO A 184 -19.42 65.16 18.94
CA PRO A 184 -20.73 65.66 19.31
C PRO A 184 -20.83 67.16 19.05
N GLU A 185 -21.83 67.54 18.25
CA GLU A 185 -22.21 68.91 17.96
C GLU A 185 -22.82 69.54 19.22
N LYS A 186 -22.32 70.71 19.62
CA LYS A 186 -22.81 71.46 20.78
C LYS A 186 -24.13 72.16 20.41
N GLY A 187 -25.18 71.89 21.17
CA GLY A 187 -26.42 72.65 21.25
C GLY A 187 -26.84 72.77 22.71
#